data_AF-A0A930ZE78-F1
#
_entry.id   AF-A0A930ZE78-F1
#
_cell.length_a   1.000
_cell.length_b   1.000
_cell.length_c   1.000
_cell.angle_alpha   90.00
_cell.angle_beta   90.00
_cell.angle_gamma   90.00
#
_symmetry.space_group_name_H-M   'P 1'
#
loop_
_entity.id
_entity.type
_entity.pdbx_description
1 polymer ?
#
loop_
_entity_poly.entity_id
_entity_poly.type
_entity_poly.pdbx_seq_one_letter_code
_entity_poly.pdbx_strand_id
1 'polypeptide(L)'
;MVEAPVHHRRARRHAALHPSDQGPAPSATPSPTAAAPSITLGNDEASKTRAEGLLDAANEKLNKIEPARLSRDDSATYMQAKNFVQVARQAIDEHDYTAASGLAEKAALLANKLTAGSAATPSPAAF
;
A
#
# COMPACT_ATOMS: atom_id res chain seq x y z
N MET A 1 -53.28 -24.06 43.10
CA MET A 1 -53.65 -24.23 41.67
C MET A 1 -52.58 -23.54 40.84
N VAL A 2 -51.88 -24.13 39.87
CA VAL A 2 -51.57 -25.51 39.48
C VAL A 2 -50.22 -25.38 38.79
N GLU A 3 -49.24 -26.14 39.26
CA GLU A 3 -47.99 -26.45 38.56
C GLU A 3 -48.31 -27.35 37.36
N ALA A 4 -47.78 -27.05 36.18
CA ALA A 4 -47.88 -27.92 34.99
C ALA A 4 -46.48 -28.09 34.35
N PRO A 5 -45.96 -29.33 34.23
CA PRO A 5 -44.55 -29.59 33.95
C PRO A 5 -44.27 -30.19 32.55
N VAL A 6 -43.03 -30.01 32.10
CA VAL A 6 -42.06 -30.98 31.53
C VAL A 6 -42.55 -32.02 30.50
N HIS A 7 -41.84 -32.13 29.37
CA HIS A 7 -41.18 -33.38 28.90
C HIS A 7 -40.12 -33.03 27.83
N HIS A 8 -38.82 -33.04 28.17
CA HIS A 8 -37.91 -34.21 28.15
C HIS A 8 -37.64 -34.82 26.77
N ARG A 9 -36.44 -34.52 26.24
CA ARG A 9 -35.66 -35.46 25.40
C ARG A 9 -34.18 -35.08 25.57
N ARG A 10 -33.43 -35.83 26.41
CA ARG A 10 -32.63 -37.03 26.03
C ARG A 10 -31.77 -36.73 24.79
N ALA A 11 -30.48 -37.01 24.72
CA ALA A 11 -29.53 -37.71 25.58
C ALA A 11 -28.19 -37.69 24.81
N ARG A 12 -27.16 -38.30 25.41
CA ARG A 12 -25.96 -38.87 24.75
C ARG A 12 -24.79 -37.94 24.47
N ARG A 13 -24.00 -37.80 25.53
CA ARG A 13 -22.59 -38.19 25.59
C ARG A 13 -22.06 -39.06 24.44
N HIS A 14 -21.00 -38.54 23.83
CA HIS A 14 -19.73 -39.16 23.41
C HIS A 14 -19.63 -40.14 22.22
N ALA A 15 -18.59 -39.84 21.42
CA ALA A 15 -17.77 -40.70 20.55
C ALA A 15 -18.35 -40.93 19.13
N ALA A 16 -17.61 -40.82 18.03
CA ALA A 16 -16.17 -40.80 17.84
C ALA A 16 -15.80 -40.27 16.43
N LEU A 17 -14.58 -39.73 16.33
CA LEU A 17 -13.66 -39.75 15.17
C LEU A 17 -14.09 -39.01 13.89
N HIS A 18 -13.40 -37.90 13.63
CA HIS A 18 -12.60 -37.73 12.41
C HIS A 18 -11.39 -36.81 12.69
N PRO A 19 -10.25 -37.02 12.01
CA PRO A 19 -8.91 -36.76 12.52
C PRO A 19 -8.26 -35.48 11.99
N SER A 20 -7.19 -35.06 12.68
CA SER A 20 -6.00 -34.28 12.28
C SER A 20 -6.10 -33.30 11.10
N ASP A 21 -5.69 -32.04 11.30
CA ASP A 21 -4.31 -31.57 11.01
C ASP A 21 -4.20 -30.02 11.14
N GLN A 22 -3.05 -29.56 11.66
CA GLN A 22 -2.45 -28.22 11.53
C GLN A 22 -2.98 -27.00 12.33
N GLY A 23 -2.07 -26.42 13.15
CA GLY A 23 -2.21 -25.15 13.89
C GLY A 23 -2.05 -23.90 13.01
N PRO A 24 -1.62 -22.72 13.52
CA PRO A 24 -1.22 -22.32 14.88
C PRO A 24 -2.01 -21.10 15.44
N ALA A 25 -1.70 -20.73 16.69
CA ALA A 25 -2.02 -19.46 17.36
C ALA A 25 -1.51 -18.22 16.60
N PRO A 26 -1.67 -16.97 17.09
CA PRO A 26 -2.70 -16.31 17.90
C PRO A 26 -3.39 -15.16 17.11
N SER A 27 -4.59 -14.73 17.50
CA SER A 27 -5.19 -13.49 17.00
C SER A 27 -4.47 -12.27 17.58
N ALA A 28 -3.31 -11.93 17.01
CA ALA A 28 -2.71 -10.62 17.16
C ALA A 28 -3.45 -9.68 16.20
N THR A 29 -4.34 -8.85 16.75
CA THR A 29 -4.79 -7.63 16.09
C THR A 29 -3.54 -6.79 15.79
N PRO A 30 -3.19 -6.48 14.54
CA PRO A 30 -2.17 -5.47 14.31
C PRO A 30 -2.79 -4.14 14.71
N SER A 31 -2.53 -3.71 15.95
CA SER A 31 -2.58 -2.30 16.29
C SER A 31 -1.43 -1.67 15.52
N PRO A 32 -1.65 -0.79 14.52
CA PRO A 32 -0.59 0.07 14.07
C PRO A 32 -0.36 1.08 15.20
N THR A 33 0.36 0.66 16.24
CA THR A 33 1.14 1.61 17.03
C THR A 33 2.28 2.04 16.12
N ALA A 34 1.96 2.91 15.16
CA ALA A 34 2.95 3.78 14.58
C ALA A 34 3.49 4.58 15.76
N ALA A 35 4.65 4.16 16.28
CA ALA A 35 5.41 4.96 17.19
C ALA A 35 5.56 6.31 16.50
N ALA A 36 4.85 7.33 17.00
CA ALA A 36 5.01 8.69 16.51
C ALA A 36 6.48 9.03 16.76
N PRO A 37 7.31 9.20 15.73
CA PRO A 37 8.63 9.74 15.98
C PRO A 37 8.39 11.10 16.64
N SER A 38 9.00 11.32 17.80
CA SER A 38 9.11 12.66 18.38
C SER A 38 9.88 13.50 17.36
N ILE A 39 9.16 14.20 16.49
CA ILE A 39 9.72 15.05 15.45
C ILE A 39 10.10 16.37 16.12
N THR A 40 11.34 16.39 16.55
CA THR A 40 12.18 17.57 16.69
C THR A 40 12.15 18.33 15.36
N LEU A 41 12.00 19.65 15.41
CA LEU A 41 11.94 20.62 14.31
C LEU A 41 12.89 20.39 13.10
N GLY A 42 13.97 19.61 13.26
CA GLY A 42 14.87 19.19 12.18
C GLY A 42 14.36 18.03 11.31
N ASN A 43 13.37 17.25 11.74
CA ASN A 43 12.81 16.17 10.91
C ASN A 43 11.89 16.72 9.82
N ASP A 44 11.24 17.86 10.04
CA ASP A 44 10.40 18.53 9.04
C ASP A 44 11.22 19.04 7.87
N GLU A 45 12.36 19.70 8.13
CA GLU A 45 13.23 20.22 7.07
C GLU A 45 13.90 19.09 6.27
N ALA A 46 14.32 18.02 6.94
CA ALA A 46 14.83 16.81 6.29
C ALA A 46 13.74 16.09 5.48
N SER A 47 12.52 16.00 6.01
CA SER A 47 11.37 15.38 5.32
C SER A 47 10.93 16.21 4.13
N LYS A 48 10.94 17.54 4.26
CA LYS A 48 10.69 18.48 3.17
C LYS A 48 11.72 18.31 2.07
N THR A 49 13.02 18.41 2.39
CA THR A 49 14.11 18.27 1.42
C THR A 49 14.04 16.92 0.71
N ARG A 50 13.75 15.84 1.46
CA ARG A 50 13.55 14.50 0.89
C ARG A 50 12.31 14.43 -0.01
N ALA A 51 11.19 14.98 0.43
CA ALA A 51 9.95 15.00 -0.36
C ALA A 51 10.13 15.78 -1.66
N GLU A 52 10.73 16.97 -1.59
CA GLU A 52 11.05 17.82 -2.74
C GLU A 52 11.98 17.10 -3.72
N GLY A 53 13.07 16.48 -3.24
CA GLY A 53 13.99 15.72 -4.09
C GLY A 53 13.34 14.49 -4.75
N LEU A 54 12.49 13.77 -4.02
CA LEU A 54 11.74 12.63 -4.58
C LEU A 54 10.69 13.09 -5.60
N LEU A 55 10.03 14.22 -5.34
CA LEU A 55 9.06 14.84 -6.24
C LEU A 55 9.72 15.25 -7.55
N ASP A 56 10.85 15.94 -7.47
CA ASP A 56 11.58 16.42 -8.64
C ASP A 56 12.05 15.24 -9.49
N ALA A 57 12.68 14.24 -8.87
CA ALA A 57 13.12 13.03 -9.54
C ALA A 57 11.97 12.23 -10.17
N ALA A 58 10.82 12.14 -9.50
CA ALA A 58 9.63 11.49 -10.05
C ALA A 58 9.09 12.28 -11.26
N ASN A 59 9.03 13.61 -11.15
CA ASN A 59 8.51 14.48 -12.19
C ASN A 59 9.41 14.49 -13.44
N GLU A 60 10.74 14.52 -13.26
CA GLU A 60 11.70 14.37 -14.36
C GLU A 60 11.51 13.04 -15.11
N LYS A 61 11.33 11.94 -14.37
CA LYS A 61 11.09 10.61 -14.99
C LYS A 61 9.76 10.56 -15.73
N LEU A 62 8.70 11.10 -15.12
CA LEU A 62 7.38 11.18 -15.76
C LEU A 62 7.38 12.09 -16.99
N ASN A 63 8.17 13.16 -17.01
CA ASN A 63 8.30 14.04 -18.18
C ASN A 63 9.07 13.38 -19.33
N LYS A 64 9.97 12.44 -19.04
CA LYS A 64 10.69 11.65 -20.04
C LYS A 64 9.83 10.54 -20.65
N ILE A 65 8.72 10.17 -19.99
CA ILE A 65 7.79 9.14 -20.47
C ILE A 65 6.77 9.81 -21.39
N GLU A 66 6.65 9.33 -22.63
CA GLU A 66 5.59 9.73 -23.54
C GLU A 66 4.31 8.93 -23.23
N PRO A 67 3.27 9.52 -22.60
CA PRO A 67 2.07 8.78 -22.23
C PRO A 67 1.30 8.24 -23.44
N ALA A 68 1.49 8.82 -24.62
CA ALA A 68 0.90 8.38 -25.88
C ALA A 68 1.48 7.05 -26.41
N ARG A 69 2.66 6.64 -25.91
CA ARG A 69 3.33 5.38 -26.27
C ARG A 69 3.19 4.29 -25.22
N LEU A 70 2.51 4.58 -24.11
CA LEU A 70 2.30 3.64 -23.03
C LEU A 70 1.18 2.65 -23.38
N SER A 71 1.31 1.41 -22.90
CA SER A 71 0.20 0.46 -22.87
C SER A 71 -0.89 0.97 -21.93
N ARG A 72 -2.12 0.45 -22.05
CA ARG A 72 -3.27 0.88 -21.23
C ARG A 72 -2.99 0.79 -19.72
N ASP A 73 -2.32 -0.28 -19.30
CA ASP A 73 -1.92 -0.51 -17.90
C ASP A 73 -0.84 0.48 -17.42
N ASP A 74 0.10 0.82 -18.30
CA ASP A 74 1.14 1.80 -18.02
C ASP A 74 0.58 3.22 -18.01
N SER A 75 -0.39 3.54 -18.87
CA SER A 75 -1.10 4.83 -18.83
C SER A 75 -1.83 5.03 -17.50
N ALA A 76 -2.50 3.99 -16.98
CA ALA A 76 -3.14 4.04 -15.68
C ALA A 76 -2.11 4.28 -14.55
N THR A 77 -0.98 3.57 -14.60
CA THR A 77 0.13 3.74 -13.66
C THR A 77 0.75 5.14 -13.73
N TYR A 78 0.89 5.69 -14.95
CA TYR A 78 1.36 7.06 -15.19
C TYR A 78 0.42 8.10 -14.60
N MET A 79 -0.89 7.96 -14.82
CA MET A 79 -1.90 8.85 -14.23
C MET A 79 -1.86 8.79 -12.71
N GLN A 80 -1.71 7.59 -12.13
CA GLN A 80 -1.61 7.43 -10.68
C GLN A 80 -0.34 8.06 -10.11
N ALA A 81 0.80 7.92 -10.80
CA ALA A 81 2.04 8.58 -10.44
C ALA A 81 1.91 10.11 -10.47
N LYS A 82 1.29 10.67 -11.54
CA LYS A 82 1.01 12.11 -11.61
C LYS A 82 0.08 12.58 -10.49
N ASN A 83 -0.92 11.79 -10.13
CA ASN A 83 -1.80 12.14 -9.03
C ASN A 83 -1.03 12.20 -7.70
N PHE A 84 -0.15 11.23 -7.42
CA PHE A 84 0.70 11.28 -6.23
C PHE A 84 1.63 12.49 -6.22
N VAL A 85 2.19 12.90 -7.37
CA VAL A 85 2.98 14.13 -7.48
C VAL A 85 2.16 15.36 -7.09
N GLN A 86 0.92 15.47 -7.56
CA GLN A 86 0.06 16.60 -7.22
C GLN A 86 -0.31 16.62 -5.74
N VAL A 87 -0.74 15.49 -5.18
CA VAL A 87 -1.11 15.40 -3.75
C VAL A 87 0.12 15.61 -2.86
N ALA A 88 1.29 15.10 -3.24
CA ALA A 88 2.53 15.34 -2.50
C ALA A 88 2.89 16.82 -2.47
N ARG A 89 2.69 17.53 -3.59
CA ARG A 89 2.95 18.97 -3.66
C ARG A 89 1.98 19.75 -2.78
N GLN A 90 0.70 19.42 -2.84
CA GLN A 90 -0.30 20.01 -1.94
C GLN A 90 0.06 19.75 -0.47
N ALA A 91 0.51 18.55 -0.12
CA ALA A 91 0.96 18.25 1.24
C ALA A 91 2.17 19.09 1.66
N ILE A 92 3.10 19.42 0.76
CA ILE A 92 4.20 20.38 1.05
C ILE A 92 3.63 21.78 1.31
N ASP A 93 2.69 22.24 0.49
CA ASP A 93 2.02 23.53 0.66
C ASP A 93 1.23 23.61 1.98
N GLU A 94 0.67 22.48 2.43
CA GLU A 94 -0.02 22.33 3.72
C GLU A 94 0.93 22.08 4.91
N HIS A 95 2.25 22.11 4.68
CA HIS A 95 3.30 21.78 5.66
C HIS A 95 3.23 20.34 6.23
N ASP A 96 2.50 19.44 5.57
CA ASP A 96 2.47 18.01 5.88
C ASP A 96 3.59 17.28 5.11
N TYR A 97 4.83 17.49 5.55
CA TYR A 97 6.00 16.89 4.92
C TYR A 97 6.08 15.37 5.10
N THR A 98 5.40 14.83 6.12
CA THR A 98 5.33 13.38 6.36
C THR A 98 4.45 12.72 5.30
N ALA A 99 3.27 13.28 5.02
CA ALA A 99 2.44 12.80 3.92
C ALA A 99 3.12 13.04 2.58
N ALA A 100 3.73 14.23 2.37
CA ALA A 100 4.41 14.58 1.14
C ALA A 100 5.54 13.59 0.79
N SER A 101 6.41 13.26 1.75
CA SER A 101 7.50 12.32 1.54
C SER A 101 7.01 10.91 1.19
N GLY A 102 5.97 10.42 1.88
CA GLY A 102 5.36 9.13 1.55
C GLY A 102 4.68 9.09 0.17
N LEU A 103 4.03 10.19 -0.23
CA LEU A 103 3.40 10.32 -1.55
C LEU A 103 4.44 10.45 -2.66
N ALA A 104 5.50 11.24 -2.44
CA ALA A 104 6.61 11.40 -3.36
C ALA A 104 7.37 10.08 -3.58
N GLU A 105 7.55 9.29 -2.53
CA GLU A 105 8.18 7.97 -2.64
C GLU A 105 7.33 7.01 -3.48
N LYS A 106 6.00 7.01 -3.29
CA LYS A 106 5.07 6.24 -4.15
C LYS A 106 5.12 6.70 -5.60
N ALA A 107 5.13 8.01 -5.84
CA ALA A 107 5.25 8.56 -7.19
C ALA A 107 6.55 8.12 -7.86
N ALA A 108 7.68 8.19 -7.14
CA ALA A 108 8.98 7.76 -7.63
C ALA A 108 9.02 6.26 -7.94
N LEU A 109 8.41 5.42 -7.10
CA LEU A 109 8.29 3.98 -7.35
C LEU A 109 7.47 3.68 -8.62
N LEU A 110 6.33 4.34 -8.80
CA LEU A 110 5.53 4.16 -10.02
C LEU A 110 6.26 4.68 -11.27
N ALA A 111 6.93 5.83 -11.19
CA ALA A 111 7.76 6.35 -12.27
C ALA A 111 8.91 5.40 -12.63
N ASN A 112 9.55 4.78 -11.63
CA ASN A 112 10.57 3.76 -11.82
C ASN A 112 10.01 2.51 -12.52
N LYS A 113 8.82 2.05 -12.13
CA LYS A 113 8.16 0.92 -12.78
C LYS A 113 7.85 1.21 -14.25
N LEU A 114 7.45 2.43 -14.58
CA LEU A 114 7.17 2.83 -15.97
C LEU A 114 8.43 2.87 -16.83
N THR A 115 9.54 3.41 -16.32
CA THR A 115 10.80 3.39 -17.09
C THR A 115 11.40 1.99 -17.20
N ALA A 116 11.21 1.12 -16.22
CA ALA A 116 11.69 -0.27 -16.26
C ALA A 116 10.81 -1.15 -17.17
N GLY A 117 9.48 -0.99 -17.08
CA GLY A 117 8.51 -1.68 -17.94
C GLY A 117 8.64 -1.26 -19.41
N SER A 118 8.88 0.03 -19.65
CA SER A 118 9.12 0.55 -21.01
C SER A 118 10.47 0.13 -21.61
N ALA A 119 11.42 -0.38 -20.80
CA ALA A 119 12.71 -0.90 -21.26
C ALA A 119 12.71 -2.43 -21.46
N ALA A 120 11.66 -3.14 -21.03
CA ALA A 120 11.57 -4.60 -21.05
C ALA A 120 10.84 -5.12 -22.30
N THR A 121 11.29 -4.72 -23.48
CA THR A 121 11.12 -5.51 -24.71
C THR A 121 12.38 -5.45 -25.58
N PRO A 122 13.47 -6.14 -25.23
CA PRO A 122 14.26 -6.81 -26.26
C PRO A 122 13.43 -8.01 -26.71
N SER A 123 12.69 -7.87 -27.82
CA SER A 123 12.05 -9.02 -28.46
C SER A 123 13.13 -10.01 -28.89
N PRO A 124 13.22 -11.22 -28.30
CA PRO A 124 14.13 -12.24 -28.77
C PRO A 124 13.46 -12.98 -29.93
N ALA A 125 13.89 -12.72 -31.17
CA ALA A 125 13.90 -13.67 -32.29
C ALA A 125 14.03 -12.91 -33.62
N ALA A 126 15.18 -13.08 -34.27
CA ALA A 126 15.26 -13.06 -35.72
C ALA A 126 16.30 -14.10 -36.14
N PHE A 127 15.75 -15.28 -36.47
CA PHE A 127 16.22 -16.34 -37.38
C PHE A 127 17.53 -17.07 -37.10
#